data_AF-A0A3C0AM70-F1
#
_entry.id   AF-A0A3C0AM70-F1
#
_cell.length_a   1.000
_cell.length_b   1.000
_cell.length_c   1.000
_cell.angle_alpha   90.00
_cell.angle_beta   90.00
_cell.angle_gamma   90.00
#
_symmetry.space_group_name_H-M   'P 1'
#
loop_
_entity.id
_entity.type
_entity.pdbx_description
1 polymer ?
#
loop_
_entity_poly.entity_id
_entity_poly.type
_entity_poly.pdbx_seq_one_letter_code
_entity_poly.pdbx_strand_id
1 'polypeptide(L)'
;MTDSALNSNRPERFDDEFDRLLQTISKLSENGDSETAWPAAAWEAIRQAGVLGWNVPLEFGGADLNPVEMTFGYIRLAEACLT
;
A
#
# COMPACT_ATOMS: atom_id res chain seq x y z
N MET A 1 -13.24 -3.60 12.13
CA MET A 1 -11.95 -3.96 12.76
C MET A 1 -11.36 -2.65 13.27
N THR A 2 -10.97 -2.54 14.55
CA THR A 2 -10.42 -1.29 15.07
C THR A 2 -8.98 -1.12 14.57
N ASP A 3 -8.59 0.09 14.19
CA ASP A 3 -7.24 0.46 13.70
C ASP A 3 -6.11 -0.03 14.66
N SER A 4 -6.42 -0.04 15.96
CA SER A 4 -5.57 -0.58 17.03
C SER A 4 -5.26 -2.08 16.92
N ALA A 5 -6.18 -2.90 16.40
CA ALA A 5 -5.98 -4.34 16.25
C ALA A 5 -5.16 -4.70 15.00
N LEU A 6 -5.25 -3.88 13.94
CA LEU A 6 -4.42 -4.02 12.74
C LEU A 6 -2.96 -3.67 13.04
N ASN A 7 -2.72 -2.55 13.73
CA ASN A 7 -1.36 -2.15 14.11
C ASN A 7 -0.68 -3.13 15.07
N SER A 8 -1.42 -3.83 15.93
CA SER A 8 -0.86 -4.83 16.85
C SER A 8 -0.38 -6.11 16.14
N ASN A 9 -0.82 -6.34 14.90
CA ASN A 9 -0.49 -7.52 14.09
C ASN A 9 0.25 -7.16 12.80
N ARG A 10 1.00 -6.04 12.81
CA ARG A 10 1.80 -5.58 11.66
C ARG A 10 2.86 -6.64 11.30
N PRO A 11 2.88 -7.17 10.06
CA PRO A 11 3.96 -8.04 9.60
C PRO A 11 5.31 -7.30 9.54
N GLU A 12 6.42 -7.99 9.86
CA GLU A 12 7.77 -7.40 9.97
C GLU A 12 8.26 -6.68 8.71
N ARG A 13 7.79 -7.14 7.54
CA ARG A 13 8.19 -6.59 6.22
C ARG A 13 7.66 -5.17 5.98
N PHE A 14 6.68 -4.70 6.75
CA PHE A 14 6.12 -3.35 6.64
C PHE A 14 6.76 -2.42 7.67
N ASP A 15 7.73 -1.64 7.22
CA ASP A 15 8.54 -0.74 8.05
C ASP A 15 8.19 0.75 7.82
N ASP A 16 9.08 1.64 8.26
CA ASP A 16 8.94 3.09 8.13
C ASP A 16 8.83 3.54 6.66
N GLU A 17 9.38 2.80 5.70
CA GLU A 17 9.26 3.13 4.27
C GLU A 17 7.82 2.93 3.80
N PHE A 18 7.18 1.85 4.26
CA PHE A 18 5.76 1.62 3.99
C PHE A 18 4.89 2.71 4.63
N ASP A 19 5.18 3.12 5.87
CA ASP A 19 4.44 4.20 6.52
C ASP A 19 4.56 5.54 5.74
N ARG A 20 5.73 5.84 5.14
CA ARG A 20 5.90 7.00 4.26
C ARG A 20 5.12 6.89 2.95
N LEU A 21 5.02 5.69 2.38
CA LEU A 21 4.17 5.44 1.22
C LEU A 21 2.71 5.76 1.56
N LEU A 22 2.19 5.26 2.69
CA LEU A 22 0.81 5.52 3.12
C LEU A 22 0.52 7.02 3.26
N GLN A 23 1.45 7.78 3.87
CA GLN A 23 1.33 9.25 3.97
C GLN A 23 1.33 9.92 2.58
N THR A 24 2.09 9.38 1.63
CA THR A 24 2.15 9.91 0.26
C THR A 24 0.83 9.65 -0.47
N ILE A 25 0.27 8.44 -0.36
CA ILE A 25 -1.02 8.09 -0.96
C ILE A 25 -2.15 8.95 -0.40
N SER A 26 -2.19 9.15 0.92
CA SER A 26 -3.19 10.01 1.57
C SER A 26 -3.14 11.44 1.06
N LYS A 27 -1.95 12.05 0.95
CA LYS A 27 -1.81 13.40 0.37
C LYS A 27 -2.20 13.47 -1.11
N LEU A 28 -1.95 12.42 -1.89
CA LEU A 28 -2.30 12.39 -3.31
C LEU A 28 -3.81 12.20 -3.51
N SER A 29 -4.47 11.49 -2.61
CA SER A 29 -5.93 11.30 -2.57
C SER A 29 -6.65 12.63 -2.34
N GLU A 30 -6.24 13.41 -1.33
CA GLU A 30 -6.81 14.74 -1.01
C GLU A 30 -6.81 15.72 -2.20
N ASN A 31 -5.87 15.58 -3.14
CA ASN A 31 -5.68 16.50 -4.27
C ASN A 31 -6.26 15.97 -5.61
N GLY A 32 -6.79 14.74 -5.63
CA GLY A 32 -7.13 13.99 -6.85
C GLY A 32 -8.61 14.00 -7.23
N ASP A 33 -9.40 14.90 -6.63
CA ASP A 33 -10.86 14.79 -6.44
C ASP A 33 -11.74 15.06 -7.69
N SER A 34 -11.42 14.41 -8.81
CA SER A 34 -12.43 14.10 -9.80
C SER A 34 -12.53 12.58 -9.92
N GLU A 35 -13.67 12.01 -9.55
CA GLU A 35 -13.96 10.56 -9.50
C GLU A 35 -13.67 9.79 -10.80
N THR A 36 -13.34 10.50 -11.88
CA THR A 36 -13.11 9.95 -13.22
C THR A 36 -11.68 10.14 -13.74
N ALA A 37 -10.82 10.87 -13.01
CA ALA A 37 -9.42 11.03 -13.40
C ALA A 37 -8.58 9.84 -12.94
N TRP A 38 -7.75 9.34 -13.85
CA TRP A 38 -6.75 8.31 -13.53
C TRP A 38 -5.71 8.86 -12.53
N PRO A 39 -5.47 8.19 -11.37
CA PRO A 39 -4.59 8.69 -10.32
C PRO A 39 -3.11 8.38 -10.62
N ALA A 40 -2.57 8.98 -11.69
CA ALA A 40 -1.22 8.66 -12.21
C ALA A 40 -0.11 8.79 -11.17
N ALA A 41 -0.16 9.82 -10.32
CA ALA A 41 0.86 10.06 -9.30
C ALA A 41 0.83 8.98 -8.20
N ALA A 42 -0.36 8.58 -7.74
CA ALA A 42 -0.50 7.53 -6.74
C ALA A 42 -0.09 6.16 -7.31
N TRP A 43 -0.46 5.89 -8.57
CA TRP A 43 -0.02 4.70 -9.30
C TRP A 43 1.51 4.59 -9.41
N GLU A 44 2.17 5.71 -9.75
CA GLU A 44 3.62 5.73 -9.83
C GLU A 44 4.29 5.54 -8.46
N ALA A 45 3.72 6.10 -7.39
CA ALA A 45 4.22 5.90 -6.03
C ALA A 45 4.17 4.43 -5.60
N ILE A 46 3.04 3.74 -5.81
CA ILE A 46 2.95 2.30 -5.47
C ILE A 46 3.84 1.43 -6.37
N ARG A 47 4.07 1.83 -7.63
CA ARG A 47 5.01 1.14 -8.53
C ARG A 47 6.45 1.24 -8.01
N GLN A 48 6.89 2.43 -7.61
CA GLN A 48 8.22 2.64 -7.07
C GLN A 48 8.46 1.90 -5.76
N ALA A 49 7.43 1.78 -4.92
CA ALA A 49 7.48 1.01 -3.68
C ALA A 49 7.37 -0.52 -3.88
N GLY A 50 7.32 -1.00 -5.13
CA GLY A 50 7.33 -2.44 -5.43
C GLY A 50 6.00 -3.16 -5.15
N VAL A 51 4.91 -2.43 -4.87
CA VAL A 51 3.59 -3.02 -4.52
C VAL A 51 3.08 -3.96 -5.61
N LEU A 52 3.35 -3.65 -6.88
CA LEU A 52 2.91 -4.44 -8.03
C LEU A 52 3.56 -5.83 -8.12
N GLY A 53 4.66 -6.05 -7.38
CA GLY A 53 5.38 -7.32 -7.34
C GLY A 53 5.07 -8.19 -6.13
N TRP A 54 4.13 -7.80 -5.25
CA TRP A 54 3.88 -8.48 -3.98
C TRP A 54 3.49 -9.96 -4.14
N ASN A 55 2.67 -10.28 -5.13
CA ASN A 55 2.23 -11.65 -5.42
C ASN A 55 3.10 -12.38 -6.45
N VAL A 56 4.19 -11.75 -6.90
CA VAL A 56 5.09 -12.34 -7.88
C VAL A 56 6.15 -13.15 -7.12
N PRO A 57 6.42 -14.40 -7.51
CA PRO A 57 7.47 -15.22 -6.89
C PRO A 57 8.87 -14.58 -6.97
N LEU A 58 9.72 -14.90 -5.99
CA LEU A 58 11.10 -14.39 -5.91
C LEU A 58 11.93 -14.75 -7.16
N GLU A 59 11.72 -15.93 -7.74
CA GLU A 59 12.42 -16.40 -8.94
C GLU A 59 12.15 -15.55 -10.20
N PHE A 60 11.08 -14.75 -10.18
CA PHE A 60 10.75 -13.77 -11.22
C PHE A 60 11.04 -12.32 -10.80
N GLY A 61 11.73 -12.12 -9.67
CA GLY A 61 12.08 -10.79 -9.14
C GLY A 61 10.95 -10.10 -8.35
N GLY A 62 9.92 -10.84 -7.95
CA GLY A 62 8.87 -10.34 -7.08
C GLY A 62 9.25 -10.40 -5.59
N ALA A 63 8.27 -10.20 -4.72
CA ALA A 63 8.49 -10.18 -3.26
C ALA A 63 7.94 -11.41 -2.54
N ASP A 64 7.12 -12.22 -3.22
CA ASP A 64 6.52 -13.47 -2.72
C ASP A 64 5.89 -13.31 -1.32
N LEU A 65 5.10 -12.25 -1.14
CA LEU A 65 4.38 -12.00 0.11
C LEU A 65 3.35 -13.10 0.33
N ASN A 66 3.24 -13.54 1.58
CA ASN A 66 2.19 -14.48 1.95
C ASN A 66 0.82 -13.77 2.02
N PRO A 67 -0.30 -14.52 2.06
CA PRO A 67 -1.64 -13.94 2.05
C PRO A 67 -1.94 -12.97 3.21
N VAL A 68 -1.35 -13.18 4.39
CA VAL A 68 -1.53 -12.28 5.56
C VAL A 68 -0.81 -10.96 5.31
N GLU A 69 0.43 -11.01 4.82
CA GLU A 69 1.20 -9.81 4.48
C GLU A 69 0.48 -9.00 3.39
N MET A 70 0.05 -9.65 2.30
CA MET A 70 -0.69 -8.98 1.22
C MET A 70 -1.99 -8.34 1.72
N THR A 71 -2.77 -9.06 2.52
CA THR A 71 -4.04 -8.56 3.03
C THR A 71 -3.82 -7.34 3.93
N PHE A 72 -2.84 -7.39 4.82
CA PHE A 72 -2.47 -6.25 5.66
C PHE A 72 -2.09 -5.05 4.78
N GLY A 73 -1.16 -5.22 3.85
CA GLY A 73 -0.67 -4.14 2.99
C GLY A 73 -1.78 -3.49 2.15
N TYR A 74 -2.66 -4.29 1.54
CA TYR A 74 -3.76 -3.76 0.74
C TYR A 74 -4.82 -3.03 1.57
N ILE A 75 -5.13 -3.51 2.78
CA ILE A 75 -6.03 -2.78 3.70
C ILE A 75 -5.44 -1.41 4.01
N ARG A 76 -4.15 -1.33 4.37
CA ARG A 76 -3.50 -0.04 4.70
C ARG A 76 -3.43 0.91 3.51
N LEU A 77 -3.14 0.41 2.31
CA LEU A 77 -3.14 1.22 1.08
C LEU A 77 -4.54 1.75 0.74
N ALA A 78 -5.57 0.91 0.90
CA ALA A 78 -6.95 1.31 0.67
C ALA A 78 -7.39 2.39 1.69
N GLU A 79 -7.07 2.21 2.98
CA GLU A 79 -7.35 3.21 4.02
C GLU A 79 -6.67 4.55 3.71
N ALA A 80 -5.42 4.53 3.27
CA ALA A 80 -4.70 5.74 2.87
C ALA A 80 -5.30 6.42 1.62
N CYS A 81 -6.07 5.72 0.79
CA CYS A 81 -6.69 6.27 -0.41
C CYS A 81 -8.16 6.71 -0.20
N LEU A 82 -8.75 6.42 0.96
CA LEU A 82 -10.15 6.75 1.29
C LEU A 82 -10.28 8.06 2.10
N THR A 83 -9.15 8.73 2.34
CA THR A 83 -9.04 10.03 3.02
C THR A 83 -8.82 11.14 2.01
#